data_AF-A0A9N9Q7N8-F1
#
_entry.id   AF-A0A9N9Q7N8-F1
#
_cell.length_a   1.000
_cell.length_b   1.000
_cell.length_c   1.000
_cell.angle_alpha   90.00
_cell.angle_beta   90.00
_cell.angle_gamma   90.00
#
_symmetry.space_group_name_H-M   'P 1'
#
loop_
_entity.id
_entity.type
_entity.pdbx_description
1 polymer ?
#
loop_
_entity_poly.entity_id
_entity_poly.type
_entity_poly.pdbx_seq_one_letter_code
_entity_poly.pdbx_strand_id
1 'polypeptide(L)'
;MSVSQPPHFGSPEWDPDTHYCALCNKKATARCPDCKTAYYCSTSCQKADFQYHKSCCTLICQFTSAHPRPTHLHHLVIKFPVDQKSPELMWFSDEIIPALQTNDELFPGIPNSSEGIRVLVAQWLRSQNPREEKYMLDHDMALYFRPGFLFDGSDPNQSVKGFFNFEPSHDWRGDLYVSRLIGRDRTTFAECYPQDFQAADLRVLSAFFKSYGRHTSAAEINKSNATYIHSILSLAPAQKHDKQGPLMMHSRTTKAKMVLLEST
;
A
#
# COMPACT_ATOMS: atom_id res chain seq x y z
N MET A 1 -23.17 13.20 20.47
CA MET A 1 -22.53 14.17 19.56
C MET A 1 -22.14 13.41 18.30
N SER A 2 -22.83 13.64 17.19
CA SER A 2 -22.55 12.97 15.92
C SER A 2 -21.24 13.51 15.34
N VAL A 3 -20.24 12.63 15.20
CA VAL A 3 -19.05 12.95 14.42
C VAL A 3 -19.50 13.00 12.96
N SER A 4 -19.45 14.19 12.35
CA SER A 4 -19.76 14.37 10.93
C SER A 4 -18.80 13.51 10.10
N GLN A 5 -19.35 12.61 9.29
CA GLN A 5 -18.55 11.86 8.32
C GLN A 5 -17.91 12.83 7.31
N PRO A 6 -16.67 12.59 6.86
CA PRO A 6 -16.08 13.36 5.77
C PRO A 6 -16.94 13.22 4.52
N PRO A 7 -17.01 14.25 3.66
CA PRO A 7 -17.83 14.20 2.45
C PRO A 7 -17.40 13.05 1.55
N HIS A 8 -18.38 12.26 1.12
CA HIS A 8 -18.21 11.21 0.13
C HIS A 8 -17.84 11.81 -1.24
N PHE A 9 -16.95 11.14 -1.96
CA PHE A 9 -16.57 11.53 -3.33
C PHE A 9 -17.81 11.53 -4.24
N GLY A 10 -18.30 12.69 -4.66
CA GLY A 10 -19.54 12.83 -5.43
C GLY A 10 -20.82 13.14 -4.65
N SER A 11 -20.73 13.54 -3.37
CA SER A 11 -21.82 14.29 -2.76
C SER A 11 -21.92 15.69 -3.40
N PRO A 12 -23.10 16.35 -3.34
CA PRO A 12 -23.26 17.73 -3.84
C PRO A 12 -22.36 18.77 -3.16
N GLU A 13 -21.71 18.40 -2.05
CA GLU A 13 -20.77 19.23 -1.28
C GLU A 13 -19.29 18.88 -1.52
N TRP A 14 -18.96 17.96 -2.44
CA TRP A 14 -17.57 17.65 -2.75
C TRP A 14 -16.91 18.81 -3.50
N ASP A 15 -16.12 19.58 -2.76
CA ASP A 15 -15.25 20.63 -3.27
C ASP A 15 -13.85 20.04 -3.55
N PRO A 16 -13.42 19.94 -4.83
CA PRO A 16 -12.10 19.40 -5.19
C PRO A 16 -10.94 20.23 -4.61
N ASP A 17 -11.17 21.48 -4.23
CA ASP A 17 -10.15 22.37 -3.67
C ASP A 17 -10.07 22.27 -2.14
N THR A 18 -11.01 21.55 -1.50
CA THR A 18 -10.98 21.34 -0.05
C THR A 18 -9.98 20.24 0.30
N HIS A 19 -8.95 20.63 1.04
CA HIS A 19 -7.92 19.74 1.56
C HIS A 19 -8.06 19.51 3.07
N TYR A 20 -7.62 18.36 3.56
CA TYR A 20 -7.71 17.97 4.97
C TYR A 20 -6.35 17.84 5.65
N CYS A 21 -6.34 18.12 6.94
CA CYS A 21 -5.14 18.07 7.77
C CYS A 21 -4.61 16.64 7.87
N ALA A 22 -3.36 16.40 7.47
CA ALA A 22 -2.70 15.08 7.55
C ALA A 22 -2.70 14.48 8.97
N LEU A 23 -2.69 15.33 10.00
CA LEU A 23 -2.65 14.91 11.39
C LEU A 23 -4.04 14.60 11.98
N CYS A 24 -5.00 15.51 11.82
CA CYS A 24 -6.28 15.47 12.54
C CYS A 24 -7.51 15.42 11.62
N ASN A 25 -7.31 15.47 10.31
CA ASN A 25 -8.35 15.38 9.28
C ASN A 25 -9.42 16.48 9.31
N LYS A 26 -9.15 17.60 9.98
CA LYS A 26 -9.95 18.83 9.86
C LYS A 26 -9.59 19.61 8.60
N LYS A 27 -10.47 20.49 8.12
CA LYS A 27 -10.19 21.37 6.95
C LYS A 27 -8.84 22.09 7.11
N ALA A 28 -7.98 21.94 6.11
CA ALA A 28 -6.65 22.52 6.11
C ALA A 28 -6.67 23.97 5.64
N THR A 29 -5.67 24.73 6.08
CA THR A 29 -5.47 26.16 5.75
C THR A 29 -4.07 26.43 5.20
N ALA A 30 -3.15 25.48 5.36
CA ALA A 30 -1.80 25.55 4.86
C ALA A 30 -1.35 24.20 4.30
N ARG A 31 -0.30 24.22 3.48
CA ARG A 31 0.36 23.01 2.96
C ARG A 31 1.86 23.07 3.22
N CYS A 32 2.50 21.91 3.26
CA CYS A 32 3.95 21.81 3.35
C CYS A 32 4.61 22.58 2.20
N PRO A 33 5.56 23.49 2.47
CA PRO A 33 6.20 24.28 1.42
C PRO A 33 7.11 23.43 0.52
N ASP A 34 7.63 22.31 1.05
CA ASP A 34 8.59 21.44 0.36
C ASP A 34 7.86 20.51 -0.62
N CYS A 35 7.11 19.52 -0.11
CA CYS A 35 6.46 18.53 -0.96
C CYS A 35 5.16 19.03 -1.61
N LYS A 36 4.53 20.07 -1.06
CA LYS A 36 3.25 20.65 -1.54
C LYS A 36 2.06 19.68 -1.61
N THR A 37 2.21 18.46 -1.09
CA THR A 37 1.18 17.41 -1.07
C THR A 37 0.55 17.19 0.32
N ALA A 38 1.26 17.51 1.41
CA ALA A 38 0.70 17.40 2.76
C ALA A 38 0.06 18.72 3.21
N TYR A 39 -1.14 18.62 3.77
CA TYR A 39 -1.95 19.77 4.21
C TYR A 39 -2.17 19.76 5.72
N TYR A 40 -2.31 20.94 6.32
CA TYR A 40 -2.42 21.13 7.76
C TYR A 40 -3.42 22.25 8.10
N CYS A 41 -4.19 22.08 9.17
CA CYS A 41 -5.09 23.13 9.67
C CYS A 41 -4.37 24.17 10.55
N SER A 42 -3.14 23.89 10.99
CA SER A 42 -2.33 24.78 11.83
C SER A 42 -0.85 24.38 11.80
N THR A 43 0.03 25.33 12.14
CA THR A 43 1.46 25.08 12.35
C THR A 43 1.71 24.05 13.47
N SER A 44 0.82 23.99 14.48
CA SER A 44 0.90 22.98 15.54
C SER A 44 0.75 21.57 14.99
N CYS A 45 -0.25 21.36 14.11
CA CYS A 45 -0.44 20.07 13.45
C CYS A 45 0.74 19.71 12.53
N GLN A 46 1.27 20.69 11.79
CA GLN A 46 2.45 20.46 10.95
C GLN A 46 3.67 20.03 11.78
N LYS A 47 3.94 20.69 12.91
CA LYS A 47 5.05 20.35 13.81
C LYS A 47 4.89 18.97 14.44
N ALA A 48 3.68 18.60 14.84
CA ALA A 48 3.41 17.29 15.44
C ALA A 48 3.53 16.13 14.42
N ASP A 49 3.19 16.39 13.16
CA ASP A 49 3.34 15.41 12.06
C ASP A 49 4.78 15.28 11.56
N PHE A 50 5.63 16.30 11.81
CA PHE A 50 6.98 16.41 11.29
C PHE A 50 7.85 15.15 11.49
N GLN A 51 7.69 14.46 12.63
CA GLN A 51 8.44 13.22 12.92
C GLN A 51 8.20 12.10 11.90
N TYR A 52 6.99 12.00 11.35
CA TYR A 52 6.64 11.02 10.32
C TYR A 52 6.85 11.63 8.93
N HIS A 53 6.39 12.88 8.77
CA HIS A 53 6.39 13.58 7.50
C HIS A 53 7.80 13.81 6.94
N LYS A 54 8.76 14.28 7.76
CA LYS A 54 10.06 14.78 7.28
C LYS A 54 10.79 13.77 6.41
N SER A 55 10.96 12.55 6.89
CA SER A 55 11.74 11.52 6.20
C SER A 55 11.13 11.16 4.84
N CYS A 56 9.80 11.09 4.75
CA CYS A 56 9.11 10.84 3.49
C CYS A 56 9.07 12.03 2.56
N CYS A 57 8.86 13.22 3.12
CA CYS A 57 8.85 14.46 2.36
C CYS A 57 10.16 14.63 1.60
N THR A 58 11.30 14.46 2.29
CA THR A 58 12.62 14.47 1.66
C THR A 58 12.76 13.38 0.60
N LEU A 59 12.36 12.14 0.92
CA LEU A 59 12.43 11.01 -0.01
C LEU A 59 11.62 11.27 -1.30
N ILE A 60 10.37 11.73 -1.18
CA ILE A 60 9.48 12.05 -2.30
C ILE A 60 10.05 13.20 -3.13
N CYS A 61 10.46 14.30 -2.49
CA CYS A 61 11.02 15.44 -3.22
C CYS A 61 12.28 15.06 -4.00
N GLN A 62 13.19 14.28 -3.40
CA GLN A 62 14.40 13.82 -4.05
C GLN A 62 14.09 12.85 -5.20
N PHE A 63 13.25 11.85 -4.95
CA PHE A 63 12.90 10.84 -5.95
C PHE A 63 12.21 11.47 -7.16
N THR A 64 11.18 12.29 -6.96
CA THR A 64 10.40 12.90 -8.05
C THR A 64 11.20 13.92 -8.85
N SER A 65 12.21 14.55 -8.24
CA SER A 65 13.15 15.44 -8.95
C SER A 65 14.14 14.65 -9.81
N ALA A 66 14.66 13.53 -9.30
CA ALA A 66 15.64 12.70 -10.00
C ALA A 66 15.02 11.77 -11.04
N HIS A 67 13.77 11.34 -10.81
CA HIS A 67 13.03 10.41 -11.65
C HIS A 67 11.66 11.04 -11.96
N PRO A 68 11.55 11.88 -13.00
CA PRO A 68 10.27 12.43 -13.41
C PRO A 68 9.26 11.34 -13.73
N ARG A 69 7.96 11.62 -13.51
CA ARG A 69 6.88 10.67 -13.81
C ARG A 69 6.94 10.26 -15.29
N PRO A 70 7.05 8.95 -15.61
CA PRO A 70 7.20 8.49 -16.99
C PRO A 70 5.99 8.83 -17.88
N THR A 71 4.78 8.50 -17.41
CA THR A 71 3.52 8.80 -18.12
C THR A 71 2.40 9.15 -17.14
N HIS A 72 1.29 9.66 -17.63
CA HIS A 72 0.09 9.95 -16.82
C HIS A 72 -0.56 8.69 -16.22
N LEU A 73 -0.23 7.51 -16.74
CA LEU A 73 -0.67 6.21 -16.25
C LEU A 73 0.25 5.68 -15.15
N HIS A 74 1.24 6.45 -14.70
CA HIS A 74 2.07 6.05 -13.57
C HIS A 74 1.66 6.81 -12.31
N HIS A 75 1.59 6.09 -11.19
CA HIS A 75 1.43 6.66 -9.87
C HIS A 75 2.63 6.29 -8.97
N LEU A 76 2.88 7.14 -7.98
CA LEU A 76 3.95 6.92 -7.02
C LEU A 76 3.56 5.86 -5.98
N VAL A 77 4.40 4.83 -5.81
CA VAL A 77 4.27 3.76 -4.80
C VAL A 77 5.46 3.81 -3.85
N ILE A 78 5.23 3.47 -2.59
CA ILE A 78 6.31 3.23 -1.62
C ILE A 78 6.49 1.72 -1.41
N LYS A 79 7.73 1.26 -1.54
CA LYS A 79 8.17 -0.11 -1.27
C LYS A 79 8.91 -0.14 0.06
N PHE A 80 8.64 -1.16 0.88
CA PHE A 80 9.47 -1.51 2.03
C PHE A 80 10.24 -2.78 1.67
N PRO A 81 11.51 -2.69 1.23
CA PRO A 81 12.30 -3.85 0.87
C PRO A 81 12.59 -4.73 2.10
N VAL A 82 12.61 -6.05 1.92
CA VAL A 82 12.83 -7.00 3.02
C VAL A 82 14.19 -6.83 3.70
N ASP A 83 15.23 -6.55 2.91
CA ASP A 83 16.64 -6.59 3.28
C ASP A 83 17.25 -5.20 3.55
N GLN A 84 16.47 -4.13 3.39
CA GLN A 84 16.92 -2.76 3.61
C GLN A 84 16.28 -2.13 4.85
N LYS A 85 16.88 -1.07 5.40
CA LYS A 85 16.35 -0.33 6.56
C LYS A 85 15.50 0.89 6.19
N SER A 86 15.45 1.24 4.91
CA SER A 86 14.72 2.41 4.40
C SER A 86 13.78 1.98 3.28
N PRO A 87 12.67 2.69 3.08
CA PRO A 87 11.77 2.43 1.98
C PRO A 87 12.33 3.03 0.69
N GLU A 88 11.83 2.52 -0.42
CA GLU A 88 12.12 2.99 -1.76
C GLU A 88 10.85 3.56 -2.40
N LEU A 89 11.00 4.50 -3.31
CA LEU A 89 9.92 5.01 -4.13
C LEU A 89 10.06 4.46 -5.55
N MET A 90 8.92 4.22 -6.20
CA MET A 90 8.89 3.80 -7.60
C MET A 90 7.66 4.33 -8.31
N TRP A 91 7.79 4.56 -9.62
CA TRP A 91 6.65 4.80 -10.50
C TRP A 91 6.04 3.47 -10.89
N PHE A 92 4.75 3.30 -10.59
CA PHE A 92 4.00 2.10 -10.90
C PHE A 92 2.97 2.38 -11.99
N SER A 93 2.96 1.58 -13.07
CA SER A 93 2.02 1.77 -14.18
C SER A 93 0.64 1.20 -13.87
N ASP A 94 -0.41 1.98 -14.08
CA ASP A 94 -1.82 1.61 -13.96
C ASP A 94 -2.25 0.63 -15.05
N GLU A 95 -1.55 0.60 -16.19
CA GLU A 95 -1.78 -0.41 -17.24
C GLU A 95 -1.46 -1.82 -16.75
N ILE A 96 -0.65 -1.94 -15.69
CA ILE A 96 -0.37 -3.20 -15.04
C ILE A 96 -1.59 -3.66 -14.22
N ILE A 97 -2.50 -2.79 -13.80
CA ILE A 97 -3.61 -3.12 -12.86
C ILE A 97 -4.64 -4.10 -13.44
N PRO A 98 -5.08 -3.99 -14.71
CA PRO A 98 -5.86 -5.05 -15.34
C PRO A 98 -5.10 -6.38 -15.45
N ALA A 99 -3.77 -6.33 -15.59
CA ALA A 99 -2.92 -7.50 -15.56
C ALA A 99 -2.66 -8.02 -14.12
N LEU A 100 -2.73 -7.19 -13.07
CA LEU A 100 -2.68 -7.65 -11.67
C LEU A 100 -3.90 -8.47 -11.26
N GLN A 101 -5.01 -8.28 -11.98
CA GLN A 101 -6.22 -9.10 -11.82
C GLN A 101 -6.16 -10.41 -12.63
N THR A 102 -5.17 -10.59 -13.52
CA THR A 102 -5.18 -11.69 -14.50
C THR A 102 -3.82 -12.35 -14.83
N ASN A 103 -2.67 -11.83 -14.39
CA ASN A 103 -1.37 -12.29 -14.88
C ASN A 103 -0.17 -12.01 -13.94
N ASP A 104 0.63 -13.06 -13.73
CA ASP A 104 1.64 -13.26 -12.69
C ASP A 104 3.01 -12.56 -12.90
N GLU A 105 3.26 -11.88 -14.03
CA GLU A 105 4.64 -11.56 -14.46
C GLU A 105 5.16 -10.15 -14.13
N LEU A 106 4.33 -9.23 -13.62
CA LEU A 106 4.66 -7.79 -13.62
C LEU A 106 5.33 -7.26 -12.34
N PHE A 107 5.53 -8.11 -11.34
CA PHE A 107 6.35 -7.80 -10.17
C PHE A 107 7.56 -8.76 -10.09
N PRO A 108 8.69 -8.46 -10.74
CA PRO A 108 9.91 -9.26 -10.56
C PRO A 108 10.30 -9.26 -9.06
N GLY A 109 10.02 -10.36 -8.36
CA GLY A 109 10.24 -10.52 -6.92
C GLY A 109 9.00 -10.86 -6.07
N ILE A 110 7.78 -10.79 -6.61
CA ILE A 110 6.56 -11.31 -5.98
C ILE A 110 6.20 -12.65 -6.65
N PRO A 111 6.59 -13.81 -6.08
CA PRO A 111 6.33 -15.10 -6.67
C PRO A 111 4.85 -15.43 -6.63
N ASN A 112 4.34 -15.79 -7.81
CA ASN A 112 3.48 -16.92 -8.11
C ASN A 112 2.62 -17.42 -6.94
N SER A 113 1.65 -16.62 -6.55
CA SER A 113 0.38 -17.12 -6.09
C SER A 113 -0.64 -16.11 -6.53
N SER A 114 -1.72 -16.59 -7.12
CA SER A 114 -2.81 -15.88 -7.76
C SER A 114 -3.59 -14.88 -6.88
N GLU A 115 -2.97 -14.25 -5.88
CA GLU A 115 -3.49 -13.10 -5.12
C GLU A 115 -2.40 -12.63 -4.12
N GLY A 116 -1.73 -11.51 -4.40
CA GLY A 116 -1.12 -10.75 -3.31
C GLY A 116 -2.22 -10.35 -2.33
N ILE A 117 -2.10 -10.66 -1.04
CA ILE A 117 -3.09 -10.21 -0.07
C ILE A 117 -2.96 -8.69 0.02
N ARG A 118 -4.10 -8.02 -0.13
CA ARG A 118 -4.22 -6.58 0.03
C ARG A 118 -4.97 -6.28 1.32
N VAL A 119 -4.40 -5.40 2.15
CA VAL A 119 -5.10 -4.83 3.30
C VAL A 119 -5.33 -3.33 3.07
N LEU A 120 -6.57 -2.89 3.24
CA LEU A 120 -6.92 -1.48 3.25
C LEU A 120 -6.65 -0.89 4.64
N VAL A 121 -5.56 -0.12 4.71
CA VAL A 121 -4.93 0.36 5.94
C VAL A 121 -5.86 1.29 6.72
N ALA A 122 -6.43 2.31 6.06
CA ALA A 122 -7.29 3.27 6.73
C ALA A 122 -8.64 2.63 7.07
N GLN A 123 -9.19 1.76 6.23
CA GLN A 123 -10.39 0.98 6.55
C GLN A 123 -10.21 0.11 7.79
N TRP A 124 -9.08 -0.60 7.89
CA TRP A 124 -8.78 -1.39 9.09
C TRP A 124 -8.65 -0.50 10.32
N LEU A 125 -7.92 0.61 10.25
CA LEU A 125 -7.79 1.54 11.38
C LEU A 125 -9.13 2.14 11.81
N ARG A 126 -10.02 2.48 10.86
CA ARG A 126 -11.38 2.95 11.15
C ARG A 126 -12.23 1.90 11.85
N SER A 127 -12.11 0.62 11.46
CA SER A 127 -12.90 -0.45 12.11
C SER A 127 -12.49 -0.65 13.57
N GLN A 128 -11.20 -0.47 13.88
CA GLN A 128 -10.68 -0.53 15.25
C GLN A 128 -10.93 0.76 16.04
N ASN A 129 -11.04 1.91 15.36
CA ASN A 129 -11.12 3.24 15.97
C ASN A 129 -12.27 4.08 15.36
N PRO A 130 -13.53 3.65 15.46
CA PRO A 130 -14.66 4.25 14.71
C PRO A 130 -14.97 5.71 15.11
N ARG A 131 -14.42 6.20 16.22
CA ARG A 131 -14.62 7.57 16.72
C ARG A 131 -13.45 8.50 16.43
N GLU A 132 -12.37 8.01 15.81
CA GLU A 132 -11.18 8.81 15.56
C GLU A 132 -11.19 9.44 14.17
N GLU A 133 -11.54 10.74 14.11
CA GLU A 133 -11.62 11.53 12.86
C GLU A 133 -10.35 11.45 12.00
N LYS A 134 -9.17 11.32 12.64
CA LYS A 134 -7.86 11.23 11.96
C LYS A 134 -7.68 10.00 11.05
N TYR A 135 -8.62 9.04 11.06
CA TYR A 135 -8.65 7.88 10.15
C TYR A 135 -9.81 7.92 9.14
N MET A 136 -10.66 8.96 9.21
CA MET A 136 -11.78 9.19 8.30
C MET A 136 -11.31 9.86 7.00
N LEU A 137 -10.38 9.21 6.32
CA LEU A 137 -9.74 9.75 5.12
C LEU A 137 -10.67 9.62 3.90
N ASP A 138 -10.55 10.54 2.95
CA ASP A 138 -11.18 10.51 1.62
C ASP A 138 -10.52 9.51 0.65
N HIS A 139 -9.38 8.95 1.06
CA HIS A 139 -8.62 7.91 0.38
C HIS A 139 -8.38 6.70 1.32
N ASP A 140 -7.75 5.66 0.78
CA ASP A 140 -7.19 4.56 1.55
C ASP A 140 -5.77 4.24 1.06
N MET A 141 -5.04 3.43 1.82
CA MET A 141 -3.77 2.88 1.36
C MET A 141 -3.92 1.37 1.27
N ALA A 142 -3.63 0.83 0.09
CA ALA A 142 -3.56 -0.60 -0.14
C ALA A 142 -2.14 -1.07 0.16
N LEU A 143 -1.99 -1.85 1.24
CA LEU A 143 -0.77 -2.59 1.55
C LEU A 143 -0.83 -3.94 0.85
N TYR A 144 0.12 -4.18 -0.05
CA TYR A 144 0.29 -5.43 -0.79
C TYR A 144 1.44 -6.23 -0.20
N PHE A 145 1.22 -7.52 0.00
CA PHE A 145 2.22 -8.46 0.48
C PHE A 145 1.93 -9.88 -0.02
N ARG A 146 2.95 -10.74 0.05
CA ARG A 146 2.82 -12.13 -0.38
C ARG A 146 2.06 -12.96 0.67
N PRO A 147 0.98 -13.68 0.34
CA PRO A 147 0.25 -14.52 1.31
C PRO A 147 1.11 -15.58 1.99
N GLY A 148 2.09 -16.14 1.27
CA GLY A 148 2.95 -17.24 1.74
C GLY A 148 3.98 -16.88 2.80
N PHE A 149 4.17 -15.60 3.12
CA PHE A 149 5.35 -15.14 3.87
C PHE A 149 5.50 -15.78 5.27
N LEU A 150 4.40 -16.25 5.87
CA LEU A 150 4.39 -16.86 7.20
C LEU A 150 4.89 -18.32 7.22
N PHE A 151 4.92 -19.00 6.07
CA PHE A 151 5.26 -20.42 5.99
C PHE A 151 6.23 -20.77 4.85
N ASP A 152 6.61 -19.80 4.01
CA ASP A 152 7.58 -19.98 2.93
C ASP A 152 9.05 -19.70 3.36
N GLY A 153 9.27 -19.37 4.64
CA GLY A 153 10.59 -19.06 5.18
C GLY A 153 11.10 -17.64 4.87
N SER A 154 10.23 -16.74 4.40
CA SER A 154 10.59 -15.35 4.11
C SER A 154 11.23 -14.63 5.29
N ASP A 155 12.22 -13.78 5.00
CA ASP A 155 12.90 -13.00 6.03
C ASP A 155 12.00 -11.88 6.60
N PRO A 156 12.16 -11.53 7.89
CA PRO A 156 11.48 -10.38 8.48
C PRO A 156 11.83 -9.08 7.75
N ASN A 157 10.80 -8.27 7.46
CA ASN A 157 10.96 -7.02 6.74
C ASN A 157 11.70 -5.99 7.62
N GLN A 158 12.98 -5.76 7.31
CA GLN A 158 13.82 -4.84 8.06
C GLN A 158 13.46 -3.37 7.79
N SER A 159 12.80 -3.08 6.67
CA SER A 159 12.50 -1.70 6.25
C SER A 159 11.43 -1.07 7.11
N VAL A 160 10.35 -1.80 7.44
CA VAL A 160 9.31 -1.29 8.36
C VAL A 160 9.91 -0.95 9.73
N LYS A 161 10.66 -1.89 10.31
CA LYS A 161 11.30 -1.70 11.62
C LYS A 161 12.32 -0.56 11.59
N GLY A 162 13.22 -0.57 10.61
CA GLY A 162 14.29 0.41 10.47
C GLY A 162 13.78 1.82 10.20
N PHE A 163 12.78 1.95 9.35
CA PHE A 163 12.26 3.25 8.93
C PHE A 163 11.40 3.92 10.00
N PHE A 164 10.48 3.18 10.62
CA PHE A 164 9.62 3.76 11.64
C PHE A 164 10.20 3.73 13.06
N ASN A 165 11.34 3.06 13.25
CA ASN A 165 12.06 2.97 14.52
C ASN A 165 11.19 2.43 15.67
N PHE A 166 10.42 1.37 15.39
CA PHE A 166 9.68 0.59 16.38
C PHE A 166 9.55 -0.87 15.94
N GLU A 167 9.26 -1.77 16.88
CA GLU A 167 8.88 -3.15 16.55
C GLU A 167 7.42 -3.20 16.05
N PRO A 168 7.16 -3.61 14.80
CA PRO A 168 5.80 -3.75 14.31
C PRO A 168 5.06 -4.83 15.09
N SER A 169 3.75 -4.66 15.24
CA SER A 169 2.92 -5.59 16.01
C SER A 169 2.64 -6.92 15.31
N HIS A 170 2.92 -6.97 14.01
CA HIS A 170 2.82 -8.17 13.19
C HIS A 170 4.20 -8.46 12.59
N ASP A 171 4.55 -9.75 12.49
CA ASP A 171 5.80 -10.22 11.90
C ASP A 171 5.74 -10.13 10.37
N TRP A 172 5.78 -8.90 9.84
CA TRP A 172 5.80 -8.66 8.41
C TRP A 172 7.07 -9.22 7.79
N ARG A 173 6.92 -10.00 6.73
CA ARG A 173 8.03 -10.64 6.00
C ARG A 173 7.93 -10.38 4.51
N GLY A 174 9.07 -10.48 3.84
CA GLY A 174 9.18 -10.19 2.41
C GLY A 174 8.98 -8.71 2.06
N ASP A 175 9.01 -8.41 0.77
CA ASP A 175 8.76 -7.06 0.27
C ASP A 175 7.30 -6.65 0.47
N LEU A 176 7.10 -5.39 0.89
CA LEU A 176 5.77 -4.79 1.01
C LEU A 176 5.66 -3.60 0.07
N TYR A 177 4.48 -3.39 -0.49
CA TYR A 177 4.20 -2.26 -1.38
C TYR A 177 2.97 -1.53 -0.90
N VAL A 178 2.97 -0.20 -0.98
CA VAL A 178 1.82 0.62 -0.62
C VAL A 178 1.45 1.56 -1.75
N SER A 179 0.24 1.40 -2.25
CA SER A 179 -0.39 2.33 -3.19
C SER A 179 -1.51 3.11 -2.50
N ARG A 180 -1.66 4.39 -2.86
CA ARG A 180 -2.76 5.24 -2.42
C ARG A 180 -3.94 5.04 -3.37
N LEU A 181 -5.13 4.81 -2.84
CA LEU A 181 -6.35 4.56 -3.61
C LEU A 181 -7.45 5.58 -3.26
N ILE A 182 -8.14 6.10 -4.28
CA ILE A 182 -9.35 6.93 -4.13
C ILE A 182 -10.53 6.26 -4.85
N GLY A 183 -11.72 6.26 -4.27
CA GLY A 183 -12.90 5.63 -4.88
C GLY A 183 -14.18 5.76 -4.05
N ARG A 184 -15.33 5.68 -4.74
CA ARG A 184 -16.69 5.83 -4.16
C ARG A 184 -17.11 4.62 -3.34
N ASP A 185 -16.93 3.43 -3.89
CA ASP A 185 -17.15 2.18 -3.19
C ASP A 185 -15.80 1.52 -2.85
N ARG A 186 -15.44 1.59 -1.57
CA ARG A 186 -14.21 0.96 -1.04
C ARG A 186 -14.39 -0.53 -0.79
N THR A 187 -15.60 -1.07 -1.01
CA THR A 187 -15.98 -2.47 -0.79
C THR A 187 -16.13 -3.22 -2.12
N THR A 188 -16.64 -2.59 -3.17
CA THR A 188 -16.61 -3.11 -4.54
C THR A 188 -15.50 -2.40 -5.32
N PHE A 189 -14.33 -3.03 -5.36
CA PHE A 189 -13.07 -2.50 -5.87
C PHE A 189 -13.05 -2.08 -7.36
N ALA A 190 -14.18 -2.15 -8.05
CA ALA A 190 -14.34 -1.72 -9.44
C ALA A 190 -14.22 -0.20 -9.61
N GLU A 191 -14.29 0.58 -8.53
CA GLU A 191 -14.28 2.05 -8.57
C GLU A 191 -13.14 2.71 -7.77
N CYS A 192 -12.04 1.97 -7.53
CA CYS A 192 -10.83 2.53 -6.89
C CYS A 192 -9.77 2.87 -7.94
N TYR A 193 -9.23 4.08 -7.86
CA TYR A 193 -8.19 4.61 -8.74
C TYR A 193 -6.93 4.87 -7.93
N PRO A 194 -5.76 4.40 -8.39
CA PRO A 194 -4.49 4.75 -7.78
C PRO A 194 -4.18 6.23 -7.86
N GLN A 195 -3.41 6.70 -6.89
CA GLN A 195 -2.84 8.03 -6.85
C GLN A 195 -1.41 7.97 -6.31
N ASP A 196 -0.68 9.06 -6.50
CA ASP A 196 0.64 9.22 -5.92
C ASP A 196 0.57 9.09 -4.39
N PHE A 197 1.38 8.18 -3.86
CA PHE A 197 1.67 8.09 -2.44
C PHE A 197 2.13 9.46 -1.89
N GLN A 198 1.57 9.88 -0.76
CA GLN A 198 1.86 11.17 -0.16
C GLN A 198 2.56 11.01 1.20
N ALA A 199 3.39 11.99 1.56
CA ALA A 199 4.06 12.00 2.87
C ALA A 199 3.07 11.98 4.06
N ALA A 200 1.84 12.48 3.86
CA ALA A 200 0.77 12.42 4.86
C ALA A 200 0.32 10.99 5.20
N ASP A 201 0.50 10.04 4.26
CA ASP A 201 0.04 8.66 4.39
C ASP A 201 0.89 7.87 5.40
N LEU A 202 2.13 8.28 5.63
CA LEU A 202 3.04 7.62 6.55
C LEU A 202 2.56 7.58 8.00
N ARG A 203 1.90 8.64 8.47
CA ARG A 203 1.37 8.64 9.84
C ARG A 203 0.35 7.52 10.03
N VAL A 204 -0.46 7.31 9.00
CA VAL A 204 -1.53 6.30 9.00
C VAL A 204 -0.91 4.90 8.88
N LEU A 205 0.07 4.72 7.99
CA LEU A 205 0.86 3.48 7.91
C LEU A 205 1.57 3.15 9.22
N SER A 206 2.22 4.13 9.85
CA SER A 206 2.88 3.99 11.15
C SER A 206 1.90 3.49 12.22
N ALA A 207 0.71 4.09 12.30
CA ALA A 207 -0.34 3.65 13.22
C ALA A 207 -0.82 2.22 12.93
N PHE A 208 -0.94 1.86 11.65
CA PHE A 208 -1.30 0.52 11.23
C PHE A 208 -0.24 -0.51 11.62
N PHE A 209 1.02 -0.30 11.27
CA PHE A 209 2.12 -1.22 11.63
C PHE A 209 2.29 -1.39 13.14
N LYS A 210 1.98 -0.35 13.94
CA LYS A 210 1.94 -0.45 15.41
C LYS A 210 0.75 -1.24 15.96
N SER A 211 -0.31 -1.45 15.19
CA SER A 211 -1.59 -1.94 15.74
C SER A 211 -2.06 -3.25 15.11
N TYR A 212 -1.78 -3.45 13.82
CA TYR A 212 -2.18 -4.66 13.10
C TYR A 212 -1.56 -5.89 13.76
N GLY A 213 -2.38 -6.91 14.01
CA GLY A 213 -1.96 -8.15 14.66
C GLY A 213 -2.01 -8.17 16.21
N ARG A 214 -2.19 -7.03 16.90
CA ARG A 214 -2.17 -6.97 18.39
C ARG A 214 -3.30 -7.71 19.10
N HIS A 215 -4.45 -7.89 18.45
CA HIS A 215 -5.66 -8.42 19.08
C HIS A 215 -6.16 -9.74 18.48
N THR A 216 -5.43 -10.25 17.51
CA THR A 216 -5.70 -11.53 16.91
C THR A 216 -4.75 -12.53 17.53
N SER A 217 -5.27 -13.47 18.30
CA SER A 217 -4.50 -14.68 18.62
C SER A 217 -3.95 -15.27 17.31
N ALA A 218 -2.82 -15.98 17.34
CA ALA A 218 -2.33 -16.70 16.16
C ALA A 218 -3.44 -17.57 15.53
N ALA A 219 -4.35 -18.09 16.36
CA ALA A 219 -5.55 -18.81 15.93
C ALA A 219 -6.57 -17.94 15.17
N GLU A 220 -6.77 -16.67 15.54
CA GLU A 220 -7.70 -15.75 14.86
C GLU A 220 -7.10 -15.09 13.61
N ILE A 221 -5.79 -14.80 13.58
CA ILE A 221 -5.09 -14.47 12.31
C ILE A 221 -5.23 -15.65 11.35
N ASN A 222 -4.95 -16.86 11.82
CA ASN A 222 -5.07 -18.07 10.98
C ASN A 222 -6.52 -18.34 10.59
N LYS A 223 -7.51 -18.04 11.44
CA LYS A 223 -8.93 -18.22 11.11
C LYS A 223 -9.46 -17.13 10.17
N SER A 224 -9.03 -15.87 10.34
CA SER A 224 -9.37 -14.77 9.42
C SER A 224 -8.72 -14.97 8.06
N ASN A 225 -7.43 -15.34 8.04
CA ASN A 225 -6.70 -15.65 6.81
C ASN A 225 -7.21 -16.95 6.19
N ALA A 226 -7.52 -17.99 6.97
CA ALA A 226 -8.11 -19.23 6.43
C ALA A 226 -9.54 -19.03 5.94
N THR A 227 -10.38 -18.22 6.59
CA THR A 227 -11.74 -17.93 6.10
C THR A 227 -11.68 -17.11 4.82
N TYR A 228 -10.73 -16.17 4.73
CA TYR A 228 -10.48 -15.38 3.52
C TYR A 228 -9.92 -16.26 2.37
N ILE A 229 -8.87 -17.05 2.62
CA ILE A 229 -8.30 -18.02 1.67
C ILE A 229 -9.35 -19.06 1.25
N HIS A 230 -10.17 -19.56 2.16
CA HIS A 230 -11.22 -20.53 1.85
C HIS A 230 -12.36 -19.92 1.03
N SER A 231 -12.66 -18.63 1.21
CA SER A 231 -13.63 -17.90 0.37
C SER A 231 -13.11 -17.69 -1.07
N ILE A 232 -11.81 -17.42 -1.21
CA ILE A 232 -11.11 -17.29 -2.49
C ILE A 232 -11.03 -18.64 -3.21
N LEU A 233 -10.61 -19.71 -2.52
CA LEU A 233 -10.52 -21.05 -3.09
C LEU A 233 -11.89 -21.63 -3.48
N SER A 234 -12.98 -21.20 -2.82
CA SER A 234 -14.34 -21.59 -3.20
C SER A 234 -14.93 -20.82 -4.39
N LEU A 235 -14.29 -19.73 -4.82
CA LEU A 235 -14.69 -18.92 -5.98
C LEU A 235 -13.85 -19.21 -7.23
N ALA A 236 -12.75 -19.96 -7.11
CA ALA A 236 -11.96 -20.42 -8.24
C ALA A 236 -12.75 -21.49 -9.04
N PRO A 237 -12.97 -21.32 -10.36
CA PRO A 237 -13.58 -22.38 -11.17
C PRO A 237 -12.66 -23.61 -11.16
N ALA A 238 -13.23 -24.76 -10.82
CA ALA A 238 -12.52 -26.03 -10.77
C ALA A 238 -11.90 -26.34 -12.15
N GLN A 239 -10.60 -26.08 -12.31
CA GLN A 239 -9.86 -26.58 -13.45
C GLN A 239 -9.73 -28.10 -13.29
N LYS A 240 -10.53 -28.84 -14.05
CA LYS A 240 -10.34 -30.28 -14.24
C LYS A 240 -9.00 -30.48 -14.93
N HIS A 241 -7.99 -30.89 -14.18
CA HIS A 241 -6.77 -31.44 -14.75
C HIS A 241 -7.11 -32.80 -15.38
N ASP A 242 -7.18 -32.81 -16.70
CA ASP A 242 -7.12 -34.05 -17.47
C ASP A 242 -5.67 -34.57 -17.44
N LYS A 243 -5.52 -35.84 -17.08
CA LYS A 243 -4.21 -36.48 -16.92
C LYS A 243 -3.59 -36.71 -18.29
N GLN A 244 -2.47 -36.05 -18.59
CA GLN A 244 -1.52 -36.54 -19.61
C GLN A 244 -0.11 -36.60 -19.01
N GLY A 245 0.55 -37.73 -19.26
CA GLY A 245 1.78 -38.20 -18.60
C GLY A 245 3.05 -37.44 -18.96
N PRO A 246 4.21 -37.91 -18.47
CA PRO A 246 5.42 -37.12 -18.42
C PRO A 246 6.12 -37.08 -19.78
N LEU A 247 6.25 -35.89 -20.36
CA LEU A 247 7.17 -35.61 -21.46
C LEU A 247 8.42 -34.94 -20.89
N MET A 248 9.51 -35.71 -20.85
CA MET A 248 10.86 -35.15 -20.76
C MET A 248 11.12 -34.27 -21.98
N MET A 249 11.55 -33.02 -21.80
CA MET A 249 12.47 -32.35 -22.74
C MET A 249 13.28 -31.22 -22.09
N HIS A 250 14.59 -31.43 -22.16
CA HIS A 250 15.75 -30.55 -22.27
C HIS A 250 15.68 -29.06 -21.86
N SER A 251 16.57 -28.76 -20.90
CA SER A 251 17.29 -27.50 -20.70
C SER A 251 17.56 -26.73 -21.99
N ARG A 252 16.97 -25.52 -22.08
CA ARG A 252 17.50 -24.42 -22.88
C ARG A 252 17.50 -23.16 -22.03
N THR A 253 18.69 -22.77 -21.62
CA THR A 253 19.00 -21.46 -21.06
C THR A 253 18.75 -20.38 -22.09
N THR A 254 17.89 -19.41 -21.78
CA THR A 254 17.80 -18.15 -22.53
C THR A 254 18.06 -17.01 -21.57
N LYS A 255 19.24 -16.39 -21.70
CA LYS A 255 19.61 -15.16 -20.98
C LYS A 255 18.74 -14.00 -21.49
N ALA A 256 17.95 -13.39 -20.61
CA ALA A 256 17.36 -12.08 -20.87
C ALA A 256 18.39 -10.99 -20.55
N LYS A 257 18.65 -10.13 -21.54
CA LYS A 257 19.53 -8.96 -21.46
C LYS A 257 18.80 -7.83 -20.71
N MET A 258 19.28 -7.44 -19.53
CA MET A 258 19.02 -6.11 -18.96
C MET A 258 19.84 -5.09 -19.75
N VAL A 259 19.18 -4.08 -20.32
CA VAL A 259 19.84 -2.90 -20.86
C VAL A 259 20.02 -1.92 -19.69
N LEU A 260 21.23 -1.87 -19.13
CA LEU A 260 21.69 -0.72 -18.36
C LEU A 260 22.00 0.40 -19.35
N LEU A 261 21.32 1.54 -19.20
CA LEU A 261 21.74 2.79 -19.83
C LEU A 261 22.89 3.36 -18.99
N GLU A 262 24.11 3.22 -19.50
CA GLU A 262 25.25 3.99 -19.02
C GLU A 262 25.22 5.39 -19.65
N SER A 263 25.45 6.37 -18.78
CA SER A 263 25.60 7.79 -19.05
C SER A 263 26.87 8.11 -19.84
N THR A 264 26.71 8.93 -20.89
CA THR A 264 27.72 9.88 -21.37
C THR A 264 27.04 11.21 -21.64
#